data_AF-A0AAN7QLS3-F1
#
_entry.id   AF-A0AAN7QLS3-F1
#
_cell.length_a   1.000
_cell.length_b   1.000
_cell.length_c   1.000
_cell.angle_alpha   90.00
_cell.angle_beta   90.00
_cell.angle_gamma   90.00
#
_symmetry.space_group_name_H-M   'P 1'
#
loop_
_entity.id
_entity.type
_entity.pdbx_description
1 polymer ?
#
loop_
_entity_poly.entity_id
_entity_poly.type
_entity_poly.pdbx_seq_one_letter_code
_entity_poly.pdbx_strand_id
1 'polypeptide(L)'
;MSPSISLTIIVPASVTDSALSRAVEHFRNRCCPVWVWGTHKGSALVRMSDLLSTITDRTQENIMLEHIRKSHNEKRQPYIMDLSKDCPSPKDIQISYLRLRDLCIPDSIRLFKTQDYKFYGLFG
;
A
#
# COMPACT_ATOMS: atom_id res chain seq x y z
N MET A 1 3.41 17.94 8.24
CA MET A 1 3.64 16.67 7.51
C MET A 1 3.75 15.54 8.53
N SER A 2 3.40 14.29 8.18
CA SER A 2 3.46 13.18 9.14
C SER A 2 4.91 12.76 9.46
N PRO A 3 5.23 12.33 10.69
CA PRO A 3 6.55 11.79 11.01
C PRO A 3 6.87 10.47 10.27
N SER A 4 5.88 9.82 9.65
CA SER A 4 6.07 8.61 8.83
C SER A 4 6.41 8.88 7.36
N ILE A 5 6.38 10.13 6.91
CA ILE A 5 6.81 10.49 5.56
C ILE A 5 8.27 10.95 5.59
N SER A 6 9.04 10.59 4.56
CA SER A 6 10.42 11.05 4.40
C SER A 6 10.50 12.58 4.48
N LEU A 7 11.59 13.10 5.04
CA LEU A 7 11.86 14.54 5.16
C LEU A 7 11.78 15.30 3.83
N THR A 8 12.01 14.59 2.73
CA THR A 8 11.89 15.11 1.36
C THR A 8 10.88 14.27 0.58
N ILE A 9 9.98 14.94 -0.13
CA ILE A 9 8.98 14.30 -1.00
C ILE A 9 9.07 14.89 -2.41
N ILE A 10 8.68 14.09 -3.39
CA ILE A 10 8.64 14.49 -4.79
C ILE A 10 7.18 14.56 -5.23
N VAL A 11 6.79 15.70 -5.77
CA VAL A 11 5.45 16.01 -6.28
C VAL A 11 5.56 16.59 -7.70
N PRO A 12 4.48 16.58 -8.51
CA PRO A 12 4.49 17.24 -9.80
C PRO A 12 4.87 18.72 -9.68
N ALA A 13 5.68 19.24 -10.60
CA ALA A 13 6.16 20.63 -10.58
C ALA A 13 5.02 21.69 -10.58
N SER A 14 3.83 21.31 -11.04
CA SER A 14 2.64 22.17 -11.01
C SER A 14 1.98 22.31 -9.63
N VAL A 15 2.39 21.52 -8.63
CA VAL A 15 1.83 21.57 -7.27
C VAL A 15 2.57 22.63 -6.47
N THR A 16 1.84 23.61 -5.95
CA THR A 16 2.40 24.65 -5.06
C THR A 16 2.42 24.17 -3.62
N ASP A 17 3.29 24.76 -2.79
CA ASP A 17 3.36 24.47 -1.35
C ASP A 17 2.03 24.73 -0.63
N SER A 18 1.26 25.72 -1.09
CA SER A 18 -0.07 26.02 -0.55
C SER A 18 -1.10 24.94 -0.92
N ALA A 19 -1.08 24.44 -2.16
CA ALA A 19 -1.94 23.35 -2.59
C ALA A 19 -1.59 22.06 -1.84
N LEU A 20 -0.30 21.79 -1.67
CA LEU A 20 0.22 20.66 -0.91
C LEU A 20 -0.20 20.74 0.57
N SER A 21 -0.01 21.90 1.20
CA SER A 21 -0.39 22.12 2.61
C SER A 21 -1.89 21.91 2.84
N ARG A 22 -2.73 22.33 1.88
CA ARG A 22 -4.18 22.06 1.94
C ARG A 22 -4.50 20.59 1.72
N ALA A 23 -3.85 19.94 0.75
CA ALA A 23 -4.08 18.54 0.43
C ALA A 23 -3.77 17.64 1.61
N VAL A 24 -2.62 17.82 2.28
CA VAL A 24 -2.20 16.93 3.40
C VAL A 24 -3.18 16.91 4.57
N GLU A 25 -4.01 17.94 4.77
CA GLU A 25 -5.05 17.93 5.82
C GLU A 25 -6.20 16.96 5.52
N HIS A 26 -6.38 16.54 4.26
CA HIS A 26 -7.49 15.70 3.83
C HIS A 26 -7.15 14.21 3.85
N PHE A 27 -5.86 13.87 3.79
CA PHE A 27 -5.38 12.49 3.72
C PHE A 27 -5.05 11.93 5.11
N ARG A 28 -5.39 10.66 5.34
CA ARG A 28 -4.99 9.95 6.57
C ARG A 28 -3.49 10.01 6.75
N ASN A 29 -3.04 10.19 7.98
CA ASN A 29 -1.62 10.35 8.28
C ASN A 29 -0.93 11.43 7.44
N ARG A 30 -1.66 12.43 6.93
CA ARG A 30 -1.12 13.51 6.11
C ARG A 30 -0.31 13.01 4.88
N CYS A 31 -0.63 11.82 4.39
CA CYS A 31 0.06 11.16 3.28
C CYS A 31 -0.67 11.39 1.95
N CYS A 32 -0.59 12.62 1.43
CA CYS A 32 -1.05 12.94 0.09
C CYS A 32 -0.29 12.15 -1.00
N PRO A 33 -0.76 12.16 -2.26
CA PRO A 33 -0.05 11.53 -3.37
C PRO A 33 1.39 12.03 -3.53
N VAL A 34 2.35 11.12 -3.37
CA VAL A 34 3.78 11.39 -3.52
C VAL A 34 4.44 10.35 -4.44
N TRP A 35 5.38 10.82 -5.26
CA TRP A 35 6.12 9.94 -6.18
C TRP A 35 6.98 8.93 -5.41
N VAL A 36 7.02 7.70 -5.93
CA VAL A 36 7.82 6.59 -5.39
C VAL A 36 8.84 6.12 -6.40
N TRP A 37 8.43 5.98 -7.65
CA TRP A 37 9.24 5.42 -8.71
C TRP A 37 8.74 5.88 -10.09
N GLY A 38 9.58 5.81 -11.11
CA GLY A 38 9.18 6.11 -12.47
C GLY A 38 10.06 5.48 -13.53
N THR A 39 9.56 5.49 -14.77
CA THR A 39 10.27 5.01 -15.96
C THR A 39 10.82 6.18 -16.77
N HIS A 40 11.82 5.90 -17.61
CA HIS A 40 12.30 6.85 -18.62
C HIS A 40 11.22 7.27 -19.64
N LYS A 41 10.13 6.48 -19.78
CA LYS A 41 9.00 6.78 -20.67
C LYS A 41 7.95 7.69 -20.03
N GLY A 42 8.16 8.15 -18.79
CA GLY A 42 7.26 9.08 -18.11
C GLY A 42 6.13 8.43 -17.31
N SER A 43 6.06 7.09 -17.25
CA SER A 43 5.16 6.42 -16.30
C SER A 43 5.69 6.59 -14.87
N ALA A 44 4.80 6.90 -13.93
CA ALA A 44 5.13 7.12 -12.54
C ALA A 44 4.27 6.25 -11.62
N LEU A 45 4.89 5.69 -10.59
CA LEU A 45 4.24 5.08 -9.45
C LEU A 45 4.17 6.11 -8.32
N VAL A 46 2.95 6.34 -7.85
CA VAL A 46 2.63 7.29 -6.78
C VAL A 46 2.00 6.51 -5.63
N ARG A 47 2.31 6.86 -4.39
CA ARG A 47 1.67 6.32 -3.19
C ARG A 47 0.88 7.41 -2.49
N MET A 48 -0.25 7.03 -1.90
CA MET A 48 -1.09 7.89 -1.07
C MET A 48 -1.80 7.05 -0.01
N SER A 49 -2.30 7.70 1.03
CA SER A 49 -3.30 7.11 1.92
C SER A 49 -4.71 7.46 1.46
N ASP A 50 -5.71 6.80 2.04
CA ASP A 50 -7.10 7.22 1.89
C ASP A 50 -7.35 8.61 2.49
N LEU A 51 -8.45 9.23 2.07
CA LEU A 51 -9.01 10.39 2.74
C LEU A 51 -9.40 10.06 4.20
N LEU A 52 -9.36 11.09 5.05
CA LEU A 52 -9.92 11.01 6.40
C LEU A 52 -11.40 10.60 6.32
N SER A 53 -11.85 9.76 7.24
CA SER A 53 -13.24 9.25 7.25
C SER A 53 -14.29 10.34 7.43
N THR A 54 -13.90 11.51 7.93
CA THR A 54 -14.75 12.69 8.09
C THR A 54 -14.92 13.50 6.81
N ILE A 55 -14.11 13.26 5.78
CA ILE A 55 -14.14 13.99 4.52
C ILE A 55 -15.02 13.23 3.52
N THR A 56 -16.13 13.85 3.11
CA THR A 56 -17.03 13.32 2.08
C THR A 56 -16.77 13.94 0.70
N ASP A 57 -16.21 15.15 0.67
CA ASP A 57 -15.82 15.84 -0.57
C ASP A 57 -14.44 15.37 -1.06
N ARG A 58 -14.42 14.79 -2.26
CA ARG A 58 -13.19 14.30 -2.91
C ARG A 58 -12.47 15.36 -3.75
N THR A 59 -12.89 16.61 -3.72
CA THR A 59 -12.33 17.69 -4.55
C THR A 59 -10.81 17.82 -4.40
N GLN A 60 -10.27 17.79 -3.17
CA GLN A 60 -8.81 17.89 -2.98
C GLN A 60 -8.05 16.70 -3.55
N GLU A 61 -8.60 15.49 -3.43
CA GLU A 61 -8.01 14.30 -4.05
C GLU A 61 -7.98 14.42 -5.58
N ASN A 62 -9.11 14.80 -6.18
CA ASN A 62 -9.23 14.99 -7.62
C ASN A 62 -8.26 16.06 -8.14
N ILE A 63 -8.07 17.16 -7.40
CA ILE A 63 -7.07 18.18 -7.74
C ILE A 63 -5.66 17.58 -7.78
N MET A 64 -5.27 16.80 -6.76
CA MET A 64 -3.95 16.17 -6.72
C MET A 64 -3.75 15.15 -7.83
N LEU A 65 -4.77 14.33 -8.11
CA LEU A 65 -4.75 13.37 -9.22
C LEU A 65 -4.67 14.05 -10.58
N GLU A 66 -5.30 15.22 -10.75
CA GLU A 66 -5.20 16.00 -11.98
C GLU A 66 -3.79 16.57 -12.19
N HIS A 67 -3.10 16.98 -11.13
CA HIS A 67 -1.69 17.38 -11.22
C HIS A 67 -0.79 16.21 -11.64
N ILE A 68 -1.07 14.99 -11.16
CA ILE A 68 -0.37 13.77 -11.58
C ILE A 68 -0.68 13.46 -13.05
N ARG A 69 -1.95 13.55 -13.46
CA ARG A 69 -2.34 13.34 -14.86
C ARG A 69 -1.60 14.30 -15.79
N LYS A 70 -1.51 15.59 -15.42
CA LYS A 70 -0.83 16.62 -16.21
C LYS A 70 0.68 16.44 -16.30
N SER A 71 1.30 15.69 -15.39
CA SER A 71 2.75 15.43 -15.45
C SER A 71 3.13 14.36 -16.48
N HIS A 72 2.16 13.54 -16.91
CA HIS A 72 2.37 12.57 -17.98
C HIS A 72 2.25 13.25 -19.36
N ASN A 73 3.19 12.98 -20.28
CA ASN A 73 3.24 13.61 -21.61
C ASN A 73 1.91 13.51 -22.37
N GLU A 74 1.31 12.32 -22.37
CA GLU A 74 0.01 12.06 -23.03
C GLU A 74 -1.21 12.37 -22.14
N LYS A 75 -1.00 12.86 -20.92
CA LYS A 75 -2.05 13.20 -19.95
C LYS A 75 -3.07 12.07 -19.70
N ARG A 76 -2.58 10.82 -19.75
CA ARG A 76 -3.38 9.61 -19.50
C ARG A 76 -3.89 9.59 -18.06
N GLN A 77 -5.11 9.09 -17.88
CA GLN A 77 -5.67 8.95 -16.54
C GLN A 77 -4.82 8.01 -15.68
N PRO A 78 -4.52 8.37 -14.42
CA PRO A 78 -3.86 7.47 -13.49
C PRO A 78 -4.68 6.21 -13.25
N TYR A 79 -4.02 5.05 -13.23
CA TYR A 79 -4.63 3.83 -12.70
C TYR A 79 -4.57 3.86 -11.18
N ILE A 80 -5.71 3.76 -10.52
CA ILE A 80 -5.83 3.79 -9.06
C ILE A 80 -6.03 2.36 -8.56
N MET A 81 -5.16 1.92 -7.65
CA MET A 81 -5.24 0.60 -7.00
C MET A 81 -5.55 0.79 -5.52
N ASP A 82 -6.65 0.19 -5.05
CA ASP A 82 -7.07 0.24 -3.66
C ASP A 82 -6.67 -1.05 -2.96
N LEU A 83 -5.49 -1.02 -2.33
CA LEU A 83 -4.92 -2.19 -1.65
C LEU A 83 -5.82 -2.71 -0.52
N SER A 84 -6.72 -1.90 0.04
CA SER A 84 -7.64 -2.36 1.09
C SER A 84 -8.74 -3.28 0.56
N LYS A 85 -9.03 -3.19 -0.75
CA LYS A 85 -10.00 -4.04 -1.46
C LYS A 85 -9.32 -5.20 -2.16
N ASP A 86 -8.14 -4.95 -2.72
CA ASP A 86 -7.45 -5.91 -3.59
C ASP A 86 -6.52 -6.85 -2.82
N CYS A 87 -6.12 -6.52 -1.59
CA CYS A 87 -5.18 -7.31 -0.79
C CYS A 87 -5.78 -7.72 0.57
N PRO A 88 -5.32 -8.85 1.16
CA PRO A 88 -5.71 -9.27 2.50
C PRO A 88 -5.35 -8.21 3.54
N SER A 89 -6.18 -8.07 4.58
CA SER A 89 -5.87 -7.17 5.68
C SER A 89 -4.69 -7.69 6.50
N PRO A 90 -4.00 -6.84 7.28
CA PRO A 90 -2.95 -7.30 8.21
C PRO A 90 -3.44 -8.39 9.19
N LYS A 91 -4.73 -8.37 9.55
CA LYS A 91 -5.33 -9.42 10.39
C LYS A 91 -5.40 -10.76 9.65
N ASP A 92 -5.80 -10.74 8.38
CA ASP A 92 -5.87 -11.95 7.55
C ASP A 92 -4.48 -12.54 7.31
N ILE A 93 -3.47 -11.68 7.10
CA ILE A 93 -2.07 -12.08 7.00
C ILE A 93 -1.61 -12.73 8.31
N GLN A 94 -1.90 -12.14 9.46
CA GLN A 94 -1.54 -12.69 10.77
C GLN A 94 -2.19 -14.06 11.01
N ILE A 95 -3.48 -14.23 10.67
CA ILE A 95 -4.18 -15.50 10.79
C ILE A 95 -3.56 -16.55 9.87
N SER A 96 -3.26 -16.18 8.62
CA SER A 96 -2.63 -17.07 7.65
C SER A 96 -1.25 -17.53 8.13
N TYR A 97 -0.46 -16.62 8.69
CA TYR A 97 0.83 -16.93 9.31
C TYR A 97 0.69 -17.91 10.48
N LEU A 98 -0.25 -17.67 11.41
CA LEU A 98 -0.47 -18.58 12.55
C LEU A 98 -0.86 -19.98 12.09
N ARG A 99 -1.76 -20.10 11.10
CA ARG A 99 -2.13 -21.39 10.52
C ARG A 99 -0.94 -22.10 9.87
N LEU A 100 -0.12 -21.39 9.12
CA LEU A 100 1.08 -21.96 8.52
C LEU A 100 2.06 -22.44 9.60
N ARG A 101 2.25 -21.63 10.65
CA ARG A 101 3.10 -21.99 11.79
C ARG A 101 2.60 -23.26 12.48
N ASP A 102 1.31 -23.37 12.75
CA ASP A 102 0.73 -24.53 13.42
C ASP A 102 0.83 -25.81 12.55
N LEU A 103 0.88 -25.66 11.22
CA LEU A 103 1.16 -26.78 10.29
C LEU A 103 2.64 -27.20 10.29
N CYS A 104 3.55 -26.23 10.41
CA CYS A 104 5.00 -26.46 10.29
C CYS A 104 5.69 -26.76 11.62
N ILE A 105 5.07 -26.42 12.76
CA ILE A 105 5.65 -26.60 14.09
C ILE A 105 4.80 -27.62 14.86
N PRO A 106 5.30 -28.85 15.07
CA PRO A 106 4.61 -29.82 15.89
C PRO A 106 4.59 -29.38 17.35
N ASP A 107 3.42 -29.42 17.98
CA ASP A 107 3.23 -29.03 19.40
C ASP A 107 3.99 -29.93 20.39
N SER A 108 4.50 -31.09 19.95
CA SER A 108 5.36 -31.95 20.77
C SER A 108 6.25 -32.86 19.92
N ILE A 109 7.35 -33.33 20.53
CA ILE A 109 8.26 -34.34 19.93
C ILE A 109 7.49 -35.61 19.51
N ARG A 110 6.41 -35.94 20.22
CA ARG A 110 5.58 -37.13 19.94
C ARG A 110 4.72 -36.93 18.68
N LEU A 111 4.18 -35.72 18.48
CA LEU A 111 3.46 -35.33 17.27
C LEU A 111 4.41 -35.23 16.07
N PHE A 112 5.60 -34.66 16.26
CA PHE A 112 6.65 -34.61 15.25
C PHE A 112 6.97 -36.01 14.72
N LYS A 113 7.35 -36.95 15.61
CA LYS A 113 7.66 -38.34 15.20
C LYS A 113 6.50 -38.99 14.46
N THR A 114 5.26 -38.76 14.89
CA THR A 114 4.07 -39.34 14.25
C THR A 114 3.81 -38.78 12.85
N GLN A 115 4.02 -37.48 12.63
CA GLN A 115 3.96 -36.86 11.31
C GLN A 115 5.10 -37.34 10.40
N ASP A 116 6.31 -37.45 10.96
CA ASP A 116 7.50 -37.90 10.24
C ASP A 116 7.34 -39.36 9.76
N TYR A 117 6.87 -40.27 10.62
CA TYR A 117 6.56 -41.65 10.23
C TYR A 117 5.50 -41.75 9.13
N LYS A 118 4.47 -40.89 9.13
CA LYS A 118 3.48 -40.86 8.05
C LYS A 118 4.08 -40.38 6.73
N PHE A 119 4.97 -39.40 6.76
CA PHE A 119 5.65 -38.90 5.57
C PHE A 119 6.62 -39.92 4.96
N TYR A 120 7.42 -40.60 5.78
CA TYR A 120 8.34 -41.64 5.30
C TYR A 120 7.63 -42.95 4.90
N GLY A 121 6.50 -43.27 5.53
CA GLY A 121 5.67 -44.44 5.17
C GLY A 121 4.89 -44.30 3.86
N LEU A 122 4.90 -43.11 3.23
CA LEU A 122 4.31 -42.87 1.90
C LEU A 122 5.29 -43.18 0.75
N PHE A 123 6.57 -43.43 1.06
CA PHE A 123 7.62 -43.74 0.08
C PHE A 123 8.18 -45.17 0.20
N GLY A 124 7.53 -46.05 0.98
CA GLY A 124 7.85 -47.47 1.10
C GLY A 124 6.65 -48.34 0.72
#